data_AF-A0A1M6CXH2-F1
#
_entry.id   AF-A0A1M6CXH2-F1
#
_cell.length_a   1.000
_cell.length_b   1.000
_cell.length_c   1.000
_cell.angle_alpha   90.00
_cell.angle_beta   90.00
_cell.angle_gamma   90.00
#
_symmetry.space_group_name_H-M   'P 1'
#
loop_
_entity.id
_entity.type
_entity.pdbx_description
1 polymer ?
#
loop_
_entity_poly.entity_id
_entity_poly.type
_entity_poly.pdbx_seq_one_letter_code
_entity_poly.pdbx_strand_id
1 'polypeptide(L)'
;MDETLRGQIDAWTEADEHDKVIDVLGRIQSEDRDFEEAGLLARAYNNLGEYEKALELLDSTGEEGTEDTNWNFRKGYALYFLDRYKEALACFNKADELTPDDEDTLDFIRSCNSHLPFRKRVQDFWKWFTDNEEGLARIVENRGQLESGDAVEFVTAGTNLINEDVHFNLGGDYEFTFSVEGSTHLFYLYPYVVSQLPAQFRDKWHFFPFNQGTDASFSFGMYGVNVDMAQVQVSAAYQEDINAFNINFYEEQLCSLEEAQSYNAYYIMMEIMLGEGLSYQYVGSVEKADAPLENSMKLPELKAYITDTLKAHDKEIFDNPQQVYTGYRFEPQESEELRFDVVAGSSCFQPLVADYYNGSEELFNRLNRFGAQAVFIAFPYENNEEGDGKKALDFRYELEDRLSEELLAPEGLGLLLGGAVGTGTCYIDLLLFDEPAFMEKIVPFLKDYPQYRFYLSDFRQGSDLCRLYETEDDETEE
;
A
#
# COMPACT_ATOMS: atom_id res chain seq x y z
N MET A 1 -12.51 -24.30 -31.99
CA MET A 1 -13.83 -24.87 -31.58
C MET A 1 -15.04 -24.25 -32.33
N ASP A 2 -16.16 -24.98 -32.55
CA ASP A 2 -17.40 -24.39 -33.11
C ASP A 2 -18.30 -23.74 -32.03
N GLU A 3 -19.13 -22.76 -32.42
CA GLU A 3 -19.97 -21.98 -31.48
C GLU A 3 -20.99 -22.84 -30.71
N THR A 4 -21.42 -23.98 -31.28
CA THR A 4 -22.40 -24.85 -30.62
C THR A 4 -21.75 -25.60 -29.47
N LEU A 5 -20.54 -26.13 -29.67
CA LEU A 5 -19.78 -26.80 -28.62
C LEU A 5 -19.37 -25.80 -27.52
N ARG A 6 -18.98 -24.58 -27.89
CA ARG A 6 -18.67 -23.53 -26.91
C ARG A 6 -19.86 -23.25 -25.98
N GLY A 7 -21.05 -23.05 -26.55
CA GLY A 7 -22.26 -22.84 -25.77
C GLY A 7 -22.64 -24.02 -24.87
N GLN A 8 -22.32 -25.26 -25.28
CA GLN A 8 -22.52 -26.45 -24.44
C GLN A 8 -21.55 -26.47 -23.25
N ILE A 9 -20.27 -26.14 -23.47
CA ILE A 9 -19.26 -26.08 -22.40
C ILE A 9 -19.63 -25.01 -21.38
N ASP A 10 -20.10 -23.85 -21.82
CA ASP A 10 -20.53 -22.79 -20.93
C ASP A 10 -21.75 -23.23 -20.10
N ALA A 11 -22.76 -23.84 -20.73
CA ALA A 11 -23.93 -24.38 -20.01
C ALA A 11 -23.56 -25.50 -19.02
N TRP A 12 -22.60 -26.36 -19.33
CA TRP A 12 -22.10 -27.37 -18.38
C TRP A 12 -21.33 -26.73 -17.24
N THR A 13 -20.56 -25.67 -17.52
CA THR A 13 -19.80 -24.95 -16.48
C THR A 13 -20.76 -24.25 -15.50
N GLU A 14 -21.81 -23.58 -16.00
CA GLU A 14 -22.83 -22.94 -15.16
C GLU A 14 -23.65 -23.94 -14.32
N ALA A 15 -23.70 -25.21 -14.73
CA ALA A 15 -24.40 -26.29 -14.03
C ALA A 15 -23.48 -27.15 -13.14
N ASP A 16 -22.22 -26.73 -12.92
CA ASP A 16 -21.17 -27.50 -12.23
C ASP A 16 -20.90 -28.91 -12.81
N GLU A 17 -21.22 -29.12 -14.09
CA GLU A 17 -21.04 -30.39 -14.81
C GLU A 17 -19.65 -30.48 -15.48
N HIS A 18 -18.58 -30.16 -14.74
CA HIS A 18 -17.21 -30.06 -15.28
C HIS A 18 -16.65 -31.38 -15.84
N ASP A 19 -17.10 -32.53 -15.32
CA ASP A 19 -16.77 -33.86 -15.86
C ASP A 19 -17.13 -33.98 -17.34
N LYS A 20 -18.24 -33.37 -17.79
CA LYS A 20 -18.67 -33.41 -19.20
C LYS A 20 -17.73 -32.60 -20.10
N VAL A 21 -17.24 -31.47 -19.60
CA VAL A 21 -16.25 -30.65 -20.30
C VAL A 21 -14.96 -31.46 -20.48
N ILE A 22 -14.50 -32.14 -19.43
CA ILE A 22 -13.31 -33.02 -19.48
C ILE A 22 -13.53 -34.20 -20.43
N ASP A 23 -14.69 -34.85 -20.39
CA ASP A 23 -15.02 -35.98 -21.26
C ASP A 23 -14.95 -35.61 -22.76
N VAL A 24 -15.29 -34.37 -23.11
CA VAL A 24 -15.27 -33.90 -24.49
C VAL A 24 -13.88 -33.39 -24.87
N LEU A 25 -13.34 -32.42 -24.13
CA LEU A 25 -12.07 -31.76 -24.47
C LEU A 25 -10.86 -32.65 -24.17
N GLY A 26 -10.93 -33.54 -23.18
CA GLY A 26 -9.86 -34.47 -22.84
C GLY A 26 -9.63 -35.58 -23.88
N ARG A 27 -10.55 -35.78 -24.82
CA ARG A 27 -10.36 -36.71 -25.96
C ARG A 27 -9.50 -36.12 -27.07
N ILE A 28 -9.40 -34.80 -27.12
CA ILE A 28 -8.55 -34.08 -28.08
C ILE A 28 -7.10 -34.35 -27.68
N GLN A 29 -6.31 -34.85 -28.63
CA GLN A 29 -4.88 -35.13 -28.41
C GLN A 29 -4.12 -33.82 -28.17
N SER A 30 -3.02 -33.88 -27.42
CA SER A 30 -2.23 -32.70 -27.07
C SER A 30 -1.78 -31.88 -28.29
N GLU A 31 -1.47 -32.54 -29.41
CA GLU A 31 -0.96 -31.90 -30.62
C GLU A 31 -2.05 -31.19 -31.45
N ASP A 32 -3.30 -31.59 -31.26
CA ASP A 32 -4.46 -31.07 -32.00
C ASP A 32 -5.28 -30.06 -31.17
N ARG A 33 -4.96 -29.89 -29.89
CA ARG A 33 -5.67 -29.01 -28.96
C ARG A 33 -5.23 -27.57 -29.16
N ASP A 34 -6.18 -26.68 -29.41
CA ASP A 34 -5.90 -25.24 -29.51
C ASP A 34 -5.85 -24.55 -28.12
N PHE A 35 -5.40 -23.29 -28.10
CA PHE A 35 -5.27 -22.48 -26.87
C PHE A 35 -6.59 -22.34 -26.11
N GLU A 36 -7.70 -22.12 -26.82
CA GLU A 36 -9.02 -21.94 -26.21
C GLU A 36 -9.49 -23.24 -25.55
N GLU A 37 -9.35 -24.37 -26.24
CA GLU A 37 -9.69 -25.70 -25.74
C GLU A 37 -8.83 -26.10 -24.54
N ALA A 38 -7.52 -25.80 -24.57
CA ALA A 38 -6.63 -25.99 -23.44
C ALA A 38 -7.07 -25.15 -22.23
N GLY A 39 -7.39 -23.87 -22.44
CA GLY A 39 -7.88 -23.00 -21.38
C GLY A 39 -9.18 -23.52 -20.76
N LEU A 40 -10.16 -23.93 -21.56
CA LEU A 40 -11.45 -24.41 -21.08
C LEU A 40 -11.35 -25.75 -20.33
N LEU A 41 -10.49 -26.65 -20.81
CA LEU A 41 -10.21 -27.89 -20.11
C LEU A 41 -9.46 -27.65 -18.79
N ALA A 42 -8.54 -26.68 -18.74
CA ALA A 42 -7.87 -26.28 -17.50
C ALA A 42 -8.87 -25.71 -16.47
N ARG A 43 -9.83 -24.89 -16.92
CA ARG A 43 -10.93 -24.40 -16.08
C ARG A 43 -11.72 -25.55 -15.46
N ALA A 44 -12.06 -26.56 -16.26
CA ALA A 44 -12.80 -27.72 -15.76
C ALA A 44 -11.98 -28.54 -14.74
N TYR A 45 -10.68 -28.72 -14.97
CA TYR A 45 -9.80 -29.38 -13.99
C TYR A 45 -9.68 -28.57 -12.69
N ASN A 46 -9.51 -27.25 -12.77
CA ASN A 46 -9.49 -26.37 -11.60
C ASN A 46 -10.75 -26.52 -10.75
N ASN A 47 -11.93 -26.49 -11.38
CA ASN A 47 -13.19 -26.59 -10.65
C ASN A 47 -13.44 -27.98 -10.04
N LEU A 48 -12.78 -29.03 -10.53
CA LEU A 48 -12.80 -30.36 -9.91
C LEU A 48 -11.69 -30.58 -8.89
N GLY A 49 -10.84 -29.57 -8.63
CA GLY A 49 -9.71 -29.68 -7.71
C GLY A 49 -8.50 -30.46 -8.27
N GLU A 50 -8.44 -30.67 -9.58
CA GLU A 50 -7.38 -31.39 -10.28
C GLU A 50 -6.29 -30.39 -10.76
N TYR A 51 -5.75 -29.62 -9.81
CA TYR A 51 -4.93 -28.44 -10.08
C TYR A 51 -3.62 -28.74 -10.82
N GLU A 52 -2.95 -29.86 -10.55
CA GLU A 52 -1.74 -30.24 -11.27
C GLU A 52 -2.00 -30.48 -12.76
N LYS A 53 -3.15 -31.09 -13.11
CA LYS A 53 -3.53 -31.30 -14.50
C LYS A 53 -3.87 -29.98 -15.19
N ALA A 54 -4.56 -29.08 -14.50
CA ALA A 54 -4.84 -27.73 -15.01
C ALA A 54 -3.53 -26.98 -15.28
N LEU A 55 -2.58 -27.03 -14.36
CA LEU A 55 -1.29 -26.34 -14.49
C LEU A 55 -0.45 -26.92 -15.62
N GLU A 56 -0.33 -28.24 -15.74
CA GLU A 56 0.37 -28.91 -16.86
C GLU A 56 -0.18 -28.44 -18.21
N LEU A 57 -1.51 -28.32 -18.29
CA LEU A 57 -2.19 -27.89 -19.49
C LEU A 57 -1.92 -26.42 -19.83
N LEU A 58 -1.96 -25.53 -18.84
CA LEU A 58 -1.70 -24.10 -19.02
C LEU A 58 -0.23 -23.85 -19.37
N ASP A 59 0.71 -24.55 -18.72
CA ASP A 59 2.13 -24.46 -19.04
C ASP A 59 2.44 -24.91 -20.48
N SER A 60 1.67 -25.86 -21.02
CA SER A 60 1.83 -26.30 -22.41
C SER A 60 1.49 -25.23 -23.45
N THR A 61 0.75 -24.18 -23.08
CA THR A 61 0.33 -23.09 -23.97
C THR A 61 0.94 -21.73 -23.62
N GLY A 62 1.98 -21.72 -22.77
CA GLY A 62 2.47 -20.52 -22.08
C GLY A 62 2.89 -19.34 -22.95
N GLU A 63 3.42 -19.53 -24.16
CA GLU A 63 3.81 -18.42 -25.04
C GLU A 63 2.60 -17.64 -25.58
N GLU A 64 1.46 -18.30 -25.77
CA GLU A 64 0.24 -17.67 -26.27
C GLU A 64 -0.57 -17.02 -25.14
N GLY A 65 -0.41 -17.51 -23.91
CA GLY A 65 -1.23 -17.13 -22.76
C GLY A 65 -0.73 -15.95 -21.93
N THR A 66 0.52 -15.49 -22.11
CA THR A 66 1.09 -14.45 -21.22
C THR A 66 0.33 -13.13 -21.22
N GLU A 67 -0.34 -12.80 -22.32
CA GLU A 67 -1.16 -11.59 -22.49
C GLU A 67 -2.67 -11.88 -22.48
N ASP A 68 -3.10 -13.03 -21.95
CA ASP A 68 -4.51 -13.39 -21.76
C ASP A 68 -4.90 -13.39 -20.28
N THR A 69 -5.90 -12.60 -19.91
CA THR A 69 -6.39 -12.46 -18.53
C THR A 69 -6.86 -13.80 -17.97
N ASN A 70 -7.65 -14.56 -18.72
CA ASN A 70 -8.24 -15.82 -18.25
C ASN A 70 -7.18 -16.91 -18.03
N TRP A 71 -6.18 -16.97 -18.89
CA TRP A 71 -5.06 -17.91 -18.77
C TRP A 71 -4.26 -17.60 -17.51
N ASN A 72 -3.90 -16.33 -17.30
CA ASN A 72 -3.19 -15.89 -16.10
C ASN A 72 -4.02 -16.19 -14.83
N PHE A 73 -5.31 -15.85 -14.82
CA PHE A 73 -6.20 -16.15 -13.70
C PHE A 73 -6.28 -17.66 -13.42
N ARG A 74 -6.52 -18.50 -14.44
CA ARG A 74 -6.65 -19.95 -14.26
C ARG A 74 -5.34 -20.60 -13.79
N LYS A 75 -4.20 -20.09 -14.26
CA LYS A 75 -2.88 -20.53 -13.81
C LYS A 75 -2.63 -20.11 -12.37
N GLY A 76 -2.93 -18.86 -12.04
CA GLY A 76 -2.88 -18.34 -10.67
C GLY A 76 -3.74 -19.17 -9.72
N TYR A 77 -4.97 -19.49 -10.11
CA TYR A 77 -5.90 -20.32 -9.35
C TYR A 77 -5.33 -21.72 -9.07
N ALA A 78 -4.83 -22.40 -10.12
CA ALA A 78 -4.19 -23.70 -9.94
C ALA A 78 -2.99 -23.62 -8.99
N LEU A 79 -2.12 -22.60 -9.14
CA LEU A 79 -0.95 -22.39 -8.30
C LEU A 79 -1.34 -22.07 -6.85
N TYR A 80 -2.41 -21.31 -6.62
CA TYR A 80 -2.90 -20.94 -5.30
C TYR A 80 -3.31 -22.17 -4.49
N PHE A 81 -4.13 -23.04 -5.07
CA PHE A 81 -4.56 -24.28 -4.41
C PHE A 81 -3.46 -25.36 -4.33
N LEU A 82 -2.33 -25.15 -5.00
CA LEU A 82 -1.09 -25.93 -4.85
C LEU A 82 -0.12 -25.30 -3.82
N ASP A 83 -0.57 -24.32 -3.04
CA ASP A 83 0.22 -23.56 -2.05
C ASP A 83 1.44 -22.82 -2.63
N ARG A 84 1.44 -22.55 -3.94
CA ARG A 84 2.50 -21.82 -4.65
C ARG A 84 2.18 -20.33 -4.75
N TYR A 85 1.89 -19.72 -3.59
CA TYR A 85 1.32 -18.36 -3.51
C TYR A 85 2.14 -17.27 -4.22
N LYS A 86 3.49 -17.35 -4.22
CA LYS A 86 4.32 -16.35 -4.89
C LYS A 86 4.14 -16.38 -6.41
N GLU A 87 4.04 -17.58 -6.97
CA GLU A 87 3.83 -17.76 -8.41
C GLU A 87 2.37 -17.47 -8.78
N ALA A 88 1.44 -17.84 -7.91
CA ALA A 88 0.03 -17.49 -8.04
C ALA A 88 -0.16 -15.96 -8.08
N LEU A 89 0.43 -15.23 -7.14
CA LEU A 89 0.36 -13.77 -7.05
C LEU A 89 0.89 -13.12 -8.33
N ALA A 90 2.00 -13.59 -8.89
CA ALA A 90 2.53 -13.07 -10.15
C ALA A 90 1.54 -13.26 -11.32
N CYS A 91 0.87 -14.40 -11.38
CA CYS A 91 -0.18 -14.65 -12.37
C CYS A 91 -1.40 -13.74 -12.15
N PHE A 92 -1.86 -13.56 -10.91
CA PHE A 92 -3.00 -12.69 -10.63
C PHE A 92 -2.68 -11.20 -10.84
N ASN A 93 -1.48 -10.73 -10.48
CA ASN A 93 -1.03 -9.37 -10.82
C ASN A 93 -1.05 -9.15 -12.33
N LYS A 94 -0.58 -10.11 -13.12
CA LYS A 94 -0.64 -10.03 -14.59
C LYS A 94 -2.09 -10.02 -15.11
N ALA A 95 -3.00 -10.74 -14.47
CA ALA A 95 -4.42 -10.69 -14.81
C ALA A 95 -5.04 -9.30 -14.50
N ASP A 96 -4.72 -8.73 -13.32
CA ASP A 96 -5.15 -7.38 -12.91
C ASP A 96 -4.58 -6.29 -13.83
N GLU A 97 -3.31 -6.40 -14.27
CA GLU A 97 -2.73 -5.49 -15.27
C GLU A 97 -3.50 -5.49 -16.60
N LEU A 98 -3.95 -6.66 -17.05
CA LEU A 98 -4.64 -6.84 -18.32
C LEU A 98 -6.13 -6.48 -18.22
N THR A 99 -6.75 -6.74 -17.07
CA THR A 99 -8.15 -6.43 -16.79
C THR A 99 -8.25 -5.95 -15.35
N PRO A 100 -8.02 -4.64 -15.12
CA PRO A 100 -8.10 -4.06 -13.79
C PRO A 100 -9.51 -4.13 -13.22
N ASP A 101 -9.60 -4.07 -11.90
CA ASP A 101 -10.84 -3.97 -11.14
C ASP A 101 -11.77 -5.21 -11.25
N ASP A 102 -11.22 -6.36 -11.64
CA ASP A 102 -11.89 -7.66 -11.55
C ASP A 102 -11.89 -8.16 -10.09
N GLU A 103 -13.07 -8.24 -9.48
CA GLU A 103 -13.24 -8.53 -8.06
C GLU A 103 -12.65 -9.88 -7.65
N ASP A 104 -12.90 -10.94 -8.45
CA ASP A 104 -12.35 -12.28 -8.21
C ASP A 104 -10.81 -12.27 -8.23
N THR A 105 -10.21 -11.56 -9.20
CA THR A 105 -8.75 -11.41 -9.29
C THR A 105 -8.19 -10.71 -8.06
N LEU A 106 -8.81 -9.61 -7.63
CA LEU A 106 -8.39 -8.87 -6.44
C LEU A 106 -8.54 -9.71 -5.16
N ASP A 107 -9.58 -10.51 -5.02
CA ASP A 107 -9.76 -11.44 -3.89
C ASP A 107 -8.66 -12.50 -3.82
N PHE A 108 -8.25 -13.05 -4.97
CA PHE A 108 -7.13 -13.98 -5.01
C PHE A 108 -5.78 -13.29 -4.75
N ILE A 109 -5.58 -12.05 -5.19
CA ILE A 109 -4.40 -11.24 -4.82
C ILE A 109 -4.36 -11.06 -3.30
N ARG A 110 -5.47 -10.63 -2.69
CA ARG A 110 -5.60 -10.48 -1.23
C ARG A 110 -5.28 -11.79 -0.50
N SER A 111 -5.84 -12.89 -0.97
CA SER A 111 -5.61 -14.23 -0.41
C SER A 111 -4.15 -14.67 -0.55
N CYS A 112 -3.49 -14.42 -1.67
CA CYS A 112 -2.06 -14.69 -1.80
C CYS A 112 -1.23 -13.82 -0.83
N ASN A 113 -1.62 -12.57 -0.66
CA ASN A 113 -0.93 -11.60 0.20
C ASN A 113 -1.07 -11.92 1.69
N SER A 114 -2.15 -12.56 2.14
CA SER A 114 -2.26 -13.07 3.51
C SER A 114 -1.25 -14.18 3.82
N HIS A 115 -0.86 -14.99 2.81
CA HIS A 115 0.22 -15.99 2.92
C HIS A 115 1.63 -15.41 2.67
N LEU A 116 1.71 -14.20 2.12
CA LEU A 116 2.94 -13.47 1.81
C LEU A 116 2.93 -12.08 2.49
N PRO A 117 2.81 -12.03 3.83
CA PRO A 117 2.63 -10.77 4.54
C PRO A 117 3.86 -9.85 4.39
N PHE A 118 3.63 -8.55 4.43
CA PHE A 118 4.65 -7.52 4.26
C PHE A 118 5.83 -7.73 5.22
N ARG A 119 5.56 -8.09 6.49
CA ARG A 119 6.58 -8.44 7.49
C ARG A 119 7.54 -9.52 7.01
N LYS A 120 7.04 -10.60 6.41
CA LYS A 120 7.86 -11.69 5.88
C LYS A 120 8.70 -11.23 4.70
N ARG A 121 8.13 -10.43 3.80
CA ARG A 121 8.84 -9.83 2.66
C ARG A 121 9.99 -8.93 3.11
N VAL A 122 9.77 -8.12 4.14
CA VAL A 122 10.82 -7.29 4.76
C VAL A 122 11.92 -8.13 5.40
N GLN A 123 11.57 -9.24 6.06
CA GLN A 123 12.56 -10.19 6.58
C GLN A 123 13.41 -10.81 5.46
N ASP A 124 12.77 -11.20 4.35
CA ASP A 124 13.45 -11.75 3.17
C ASP A 124 14.39 -10.71 2.53
N PHE A 125 13.96 -9.45 2.42
CA PHE A 125 14.81 -8.35 1.97
C PHE A 125 16.06 -8.18 2.86
N TRP A 126 15.90 -8.14 4.19
CA TRP A 126 17.05 -7.94 5.08
C TRP A 126 17.98 -9.15 5.14
N LYS A 127 17.44 -10.36 4.98
CA LYS A 127 18.23 -11.57 4.78
C LYS A 127 19.06 -11.45 3.50
N TRP A 128 18.42 -11.11 2.38
CA TRP A 128 19.10 -10.90 1.11
C TRP A 128 20.16 -9.82 1.21
N PHE A 129 19.85 -8.68 1.84
CA PHE A 129 20.80 -7.58 2.02
C PHE A 129 22.04 -8.06 2.80
N THR A 130 21.82 -8.83 3.86
CA THR A 130 22.91 -9.39 4.68
C THR A 130 23.81 -10.31 3.88
N ASP A 131 23.22 -11.20 3.07
CA ASP A 131 23.96 -12.15 2.24
C ASP A 131 24.71 -11.45 1.08
N ASN A 132 24.29 -10.24 0.70
CA ASN A 132 24.78 -9.51 -0.47
C ASN A 132 25.51 -8.19 -0.13
N GLU A 133 25.76 -7.90 1.16
CA GLU A 133 26.26 -6.59 1.60
C GLU A 133 27.62 -6.24 0.98
N GLU A 134 28.53 -7.20 0.82
CA GLU A 134 29.83 -6.95 0.16
C GLU A 134 29.67 -6.55 -1.32
N GLY A 135 28.63 -7.04 -1.99
CA GLY A 135 28.27 -6.61 -3.34
C GLY A 135 27.77 -5.16 -3.35
N LEU A 136 26.84 -4.86 -2.45
CA LEU A 136 26.28 -3.51 -2.28
C LEU A 136 27.33 -2.48 -1.91
N ALA A 137 28.24 -2.83 -1.00
CA ALA A 137 29.34 -1.97 -0.60
C ALA A 137 30.25 -1.63 -1.78
N ARG A 138 30.59 -2.62 -2.62
CA ARG A 138 31.38 -2.38 -3.83
C ARG A 138 30.67 -1.47 -4.82
N ILE A 139 29.34 -1.57 -4.94
CA ILE A 139 28.55 -0.67 -5.78
C ILE A 139 28.68 0.78 -5.29
N VAL A 140 28.51 1.01 -3.98
CA VAL A 140 28.64 2.34 -3.37
C VAL A 140 30.07 2.89 -3.49
N GLU A 141 31.09 2.08 -3.21
CA GLU A 141 32.50 2.49 -3.24
C GLU A 141 33.01 2.82 -4.65
N ASN A 142 32.45 2.17 -5.67
CA ASN A 142 32.84 2.37 -7.08
C ASN A 142 31.79 3.16 -7.87
N ARG A 143 30.96 3.95 -7.19
CA ARG A 143 29.90 4.75 -7.79
C ARG A 143 30.48 5.66 -8.89
N GLY A 144 29.88 5.60 -10.08
CA GLY A 144 30.35 6.33 -11.28
C GLY A 144 31.42 5.62 -12.12
N GLN A 145 31.89 4.43 -11.72
CA GLN A 145 32.83 3.61 -12.49
C GLN A 145 32.24 2.28 -12.98
N LEU A 146 31.15 1.81 -12.37
CA LEU A 146 30.41 0.62 -12.78
C LEU A 146 29.42 0.95 -13.91
N GLU A 147 29.10 -0.04 -14.75
CA GLU A 147 27.95 0.07 -15.65
C GLU A 147 26.69 0.21 -14.79
N SER A 148 25.95 1.30 -14.98
CA SER A 148 24.83 1.66 -14.10
C SER A 148 23.68 0.65 -14.15
N GLY A 149 23.56 -0.13 -15.23
CA GLY A 149 22.53 -1.16 -15.40
C GLY A 149 22.68 -2.33 -14.43
N ASP A 150 23.86 -2.96 -14.39
CA ASP A 150 24.13 -4.13 -13.55
C ASP A 150 23.94 -3.84 -12.06
N ALA A 151 24.35 -2.65 -11.62
CA ALA A 151 24.19 -2.22 -10.23
C ALA A 151 22.72 -2.02 -9.85
N VAL A 152 21.92 -1.42 -10.74
CA VAL A 152 20.48 -1.24 -10.51
C VAL A 152 19.79 -2.60 -10.49
N GLU A 153 20.02 -3.47 -11.48
CA GLU A 153 19.42 -4.81 -11.55
C GLU A 153 19.74 -5.64 -10.30
N PHE A 154 20.99 -5.59 -9.82
CA PHE A 154 21.39 -6.27 -8.60
C PHE A 154 20.60 -5.81 -7.38
N VAL A 155 20.40 -4.51 -7.21
CA VAL A 155 19.68 -3.95 -6.05
C VAL A 155 18.18 -4.19 -6.19
N THR A 156 17.64 -4.06 -7.39
CA THR A 156 16.24 -4.37 -7.74
C THR A 156 15.89 -5.81 -7.39
N ALA A 157 16.80 -6.77 -7.61
CA ALA A 157 16.56 -8.16 -7.20
C ALA A 157 16.29 -8.31 -5.70
N GLY A 158 16.90 -7.46 -4.87
CA GLY A 158 16.63 -7.38 -3.44
C GLY A 158 15.32 -6.68 -3.10
N THR A 159 15.10 -5.48 -3.65
CA THR A 159 13.89 -4.69 -3.34
C THR A 159 12.62 -5.37 -3.84
N ASN A 160 12.68 -6.14 -4.93
CA ASN A 160 11.56 -6.95 -5.43
C ASN A 160 11.12 -8.06 -4.46
N LEU A 161 11.91 -8.37 -3.42
CA LEU A 161 11.45 -9.22 -2.33
C LEU A 161 10.37 -8.54 -1.49
N ILE A 162 10.36 -7.21 -1.45
CA ILE A 162 9.32 -6.39 -0.80
C ILE A 162 8.11 -6.25 -1.74
N ASN A 163 8.32 -5.63 -2.89
CA ASN A 163 7.35 -5.46 -3.96
C ASN A 163 8.11 -5.00 -5.23
N GLU A 164 7.55 -5.27 -6.40
CA GLU A 164 8.12 -4.91 -7.71
C GLU A 164 8.16 -3.41 -7.99
N ASP A 165 7.27 -2.63 -7.36
CA ASP A 165 7.18 -1.17 -7.49
C ASP A 165 8.07 -0.41 -6.48
N VAL A 166 9.05 -1.07 -5.85
CA VAL A 166 9.95 -0.39 -4.91
C VAL A 166 11.00 0.43 -5.64
N HIS A 167 10.87 1.74 -5.53
CA HIS A 167 11.85 2.71 -5.99
C HIS A 167 12.85 3.07 -4.89
N PHE A 168 14.11 3.25 -5.26
CA PHE A 168 15.19 3.53 -4.33
C PHE A 168 16.29 4.39 -4.95
N ASN A 169 17.05 5.04 -4.07
CA ASN A 169 18.25 5.79 -4.38
C ASN A 169 19.40 5.27 -3.53
N LEU A 170 20.50 4.87 -4.18
CA LEU A 170 21.76 4.56 -3.50
C LEU A 170 22.68 5.78 -3.56
N GLY A 171 22.90 6.40 -2.40
CA GLY A 171 23.74 7.58 -2.22
C GLY A 171 25.23 7.26 -2.08
N GLY A 172 26.04 8.31 -1.93
CA GLY A 172 27.41 8.16 -1.44
C GLY A 172 27.38 7.81 0.05
N ASP A 173 28.55 7.49 0.63
CA ASP A 173 28.68 7.27 2.08
C ASP A 173 27.69 6.25 2.66
N TYR A 174 27.37 5.21 1.88
CA TYR A 174 26.50 4.10 2.30
C TYR A 174 25.07 4.51 2.65
N GLU A 175 24.55 5.52 1.98
CA GLU A 175 23.16 5.92 2.06
C GLU A 175 22.27 5.06 1.13
N PHE A 176 21.15 4.56 1.68
CA PHE A 176 20.09 3.90 0.94
C PHE A 176 18.76 4.57 1.28
N THR A 177 18.11 5.16 0.29
CA THR A 177 16.87 5.92 0.48
C THR A 177 15.77 5.28 -0.35
N PHE A 178 14.69 4.82 0.30
CA PHE A 178 13.47 4.43 -0.42
C PHE A 178 12.81 5.69 -0.99
N SER A 179 12.15 5.59 -2.14
CA SER A 179 11.43 6.70 -2.79
C SER A 179 9.93 6.43 -2.75
N VAL A 180 9.16 7.42 -2.31
CA VAL A 180 7.70 7.34 -2.23
C VAL A 180 7.06 7.65 -3.58
N GLU A 181 7.68 8.49 -4.43
CA GLU A 181 7.20 8.80 -5.80
C GLU A 181 5.71 9.18 -5.83
N GLY A 182 5.27 10.00 -4.87
CA GLY A 182 3.87 10.44 -4.71
C GLY A 182 2.88 9.38 -4.20
N SER A 183 3.33 8.14 -3.96
CA SER A 183 2.49 7.03 -3.48
C SER A 183 2.32 7.03 -1.96
N THR A 184 1.33 7.77 -1.46
CA THR A 184 1.13 8.08 -0.03
C THR A 184 1.17 6.89 0.94
N HIS A 185 0.69 5.72 0.53
CA HIS A 185 0.77 4.49 1.34
C HIS A 185 2.19 4.09 1.75
N LEU A 186 3.20 4.45 0.94
CA LEU A 186 4.60 4.10 1.22
C LEU A 186 5.15 4.84 2.45
N PHE A 187 4.60 6.00 2.82
CA PHE A 187 4.90 6.65 4.09
C PHE A 187 4.52 5.78 5.31
N TYR A 188 3.62 4.81 5.15
CA TYR A 188 3.17 3.90 6.20
C TYR A 188 3.91 2.57 6.19
N LEU A 189 4.56 2.22 5.06
CA LEU A 189 5.26 0.95 4.87
C LEU A 189 6.77 1.08 5.06
N TYR A 190 7.42 2.05 4.43
CA TYR A 190 8.90 2.14 4.45
C TYR A 190 9.52 2.43 5.81
N PRO A 191 8.91 3.22 6.72
CA PRO A 191 9.44 3.36 8.08
C PRO A 191 9.56 2.03 8.80
N TYR A 192 8.63 1.10 8.56
CA TYR A 192 8.76 -0.26 9.08
C TYR A 192 9.95 -1.00 8.48
N VAL A 193 10.14 -0.97 7.16
CA VAL A 193 11.30 -1.58 6.49
C VAL A 193 12.60 -1.12 7.13
N VAL A 194 12.78 0.21 7.28
CA VAL A 194 13.97 0.81 7.88
C VAL A 194 14.12 0.47 9.36
N SER A 195 13.02 0.40 10.12
CA SER A 195 13.07 0.00 11.54
C SER A 195 13.65 -1.40 11.76
N GLN A 196 13.53 -2.27 10.75
CA GLN A 196 14.03 -3.64 10.77
C GLN A 196 15.52 -3.78 10.36
N LEU A 197 16.23 -2.66 10.11
CA LEU A 197 17.66 -2.64 9.78
C LEU A 197 18.49 -3.46 10.79
N PRO A 198 19.18 -4.53 10.35
CA PRO A 198 20.01 -5.34 11.23
C PRO A 198 21.08 -4.51 11.95
N ALA A 199 21.22 -4.75 13.26
CA ALA A 199 22.08 -3.94 14.13
C ALA A 199 23.54 -3.84 13.66
N GLN A 200 24.05 -4.90 13.01
CA GLN A 200 25.42 -4.95 12.47
C GLN A 200 25.71 -3.90 11.38
N PHE A 201 24.69 -3.36 10.74
CA PHE A 201 24.84 -2.39 9.66
C PHE A 201 24.65 -0.94 10.08
N ARG A 202 24.13 -0.67 11.30
CA ARG A 202 23.75 0.68 11.74
C ARG A 202 24.91 1.68 11.80
N ASP A 203 26.15 1.19 11.99
CA ASP A 203 27.34 2.03 12.02
C ASP A 203 27.88 2.37 10.62
N LYS A 204 27.51 1.57 9.61
CA LYS A 204 28.05 1.66 8.25
C LYS A 204 27.02 2.21 7.27
N TRP A 205 25.80 1.70 7.30
CA TRP A 205 24.72 2.01 6.37
C TRP A 205 23.71 2.96 6.99
N HIS A 206 23.26 3.92 6.19
CA HIS A 206 22.26 4.91 6.56
C HIS A 206 21.02 4.71 5.70
N PHE A 207 19.95 4.19 6.29
CA PHE A 207 18.69 3.94 5.60
C PHE A 207 17.68 5.04 5.89
N PHE A 208 17.04 5.53 4.83
CA PHE A 208 15.95 6.50 4.93
C PHE A 208 14.67 5.93 4.29
N PRO A 209 13.51 6.06 4.97
CA PRO A 209 12.26 5.52 4.46
C PRO A 209 11.66 6.32 3.30
N PHE A 210 12.16 7.54 3.08
CA PHE A 210 11.75 8.45 2.02
C PHE A 210 12.83 9.53 1.86
N ASN A 211 12.80 10.24 0.74
CA ASN A 211 13.78 11.27 0.43
C ASN A 211 13.76 12.40 1.47
N GLN A 212 14.94 12.72 2.02
CA GLN A 212 15.13 13.74 3.06
C GLN A 212 15.31 15.15 2.50
N GLY A 213 15.41 15.30 1.19
CA GLY A 213 15.70 16.56 0.52
C GLY A 213 17.17 16.96 0.63
N THR A 214 17.59 17.96 -0.14
CA THR A 214 18.96 18.47 -0.13
C THR A 214 19.02 19.98 -0.28
N ASP A 215 20.00 20.60 0.38
CA ASP A 215 20.29 22.03 0.24
C ASP A 215 21.26 22.30 -0.93
N ALA A 216 21.78 21.25 -1.57
CA ALA A 216 22.73 21.37 -2.67
C ALA A 216 22.01 21.76 -3.97
N SER A 217 22.35 22.92 -4.53
CA SER A 217 21.86 23.33 -5.84
C SER A 217 22.64 22.65 -6.98
N PHE A 218 21.92 22.23 -8.01
CA PHE A 218 22.46 21.69 -9.26
C PHE A 218 21.49 21.96 -10.41
N SER A 219 21.91 21.68 -11.65
CA SER A 219 21.01 21.77 -12.81
C SER A 219 20.21 20.49 -12.99
N PHE A 220 18.89 20.64 -13.13
CA PHE A 220 17.95 19.57 -13.38
C PHE A 220 17.47 19.62 -14.83
N GLY A 221 17.62 18.52 -15.55
CA GLY A 221 17.28 18.40 -16.96
C GLY A 221 16.05 17.52 -17.18
N MET A 222 14.98 18.06 -17.76
CA MET A 222 13.76 17.32 -18.08
C MET A 222 13.01 18.00 -19.23
N TYR A 223 12.25 17.26 -20.03
CA TYR A 223 11.46 17.80 -21.15
C TYR A 223 12.23 18.70 -22.13
N GLY A 224 13.54 18.53 -22.24
CA GLY A 224 14.41 19.32 -23.11
C GLY A 224 14.86 20.67 -22.53
N VAL A 225 14.49 21.02 -21.29
CA VAL A 225 15.03 22.17 -20.56
C VAL A 225 16.06 21.70 -19.52
N ASN A 226 16.96 22.61 -19.13
CA ASN A 226 17.93 22.36 -18.07
C ASN A 226 17.97 23.56 -17.13
N VAL A 227 17.39 23.41 -15.95
CA VAL A 227 17.11 24.48 -15.00
C VAL A 227 17.99 24.33 -13.77
N ASP A 228 18.76 25.36 -13.43
CA ASP A 228 19.48 25.41 -12.15
C ASP A 228 18.48 25.71 -11.02
N MET A 229 18.44 24.86 -10.00
CA MET A 229 17.55 25.01 -8.84
C MET A 229 17.66 26.41 -8.22
N ALA A 230 18.87 27.00 -8.17
CA ALA A 230 19.12 28.34 -7.64
C ALA A 230 18.55 29.48 -8.50
N GLN A 231 18.13 29.22 -9.74
CA GLN A 231 17.49 30.22 -10.58
C GLN A 231 15.98 30.27 -10.39
N VAL A 232 15.37 29.16 -9.97
CA VAL A 232 13.92 29.07 -9.71
C VAL A 232 13.54 30.01 -8.58
N GLN A 233 12.70 30.99 -8.89
CA GLN A 233 12.11 31.90 -7.92
C GLN A 233 10.91 31.23 -7.27
N VAL A 234 10.82 31.36 -5.96
CA VAL A 234 9.72 30.81 -5.16
C VAL A 234 9.20 31.86 -4.20
N SER A 235 7.88 31.91 -4.03
CA SER A 235 7.24 32.57 -2.90
C SER A 235 6.37 31.55 -2.17
N ALA A 236 6.43 31.52 -0.85
CA ALA A 236 5.62 30.61 -0.04
C ALA A 236 4.82 31.41 0.99
N ALA A 237 3.51 31.19 1.05
CA ALA A 237 2.60 31.85 1.99
C ALA A 237 2.04 30.83 2.97
N TYR A 238 2.38 30.97 4.25
CA TYR A 238 1.90 30.09 5.32
C TYR A 238 0.40 30.33 5.61
N GLN A 239 -0.37 29.24 5.62
CA GLN A 239 -1.78 29.16 5.98
C GLN A 239 -1.87 28.48 7.35
N GLU A 240 -2.11 29.25 8.41
CA GLU A 240 -2.07 28.77 9.80
C GLU A 240 -3.25 27.82 10.14
N ASP A 241 -4.38 27.98 9.47
CA ASP A 241 -5.61 27.20 9.67
C ASP A 241 -5.47 25.74 9.24
N ILE A 242 -4.79 25.50 8.11
CA ILE A 242 -4.49 24.16 7.58
C ILE A 242 -3.05 23.73 7.82
N ASN A 243 -2.24 24.59 8.47
CA ASN A 243 -0.82 24.37 8.75
C ASN A 243 0.01 24.00 7.51
N ALA A 244 -0.22 24.68 6.39
CA ALA A 244 0.40 24.39 5.10
C ALA A 244 0.87 25.66 4.38
N PHE A 245 1.61 25.51 3.28
CA PHE A 245 2.17 26.60 2.50
C PHE A 245 1.60 26.58 1.08
N ASN A 246 1.11 27.73 0.63
CA ASN A 246 0.78 27.95 -0.78
C ASN A 246 2.01 28.50 -1.48
N ILE A 247 2.47 27.80 -2.50
CA ILE A 247 3.74 28.03 -3.17
C ILE A 247 3.48 28.57 -4.57
N ASN A 248 4.15 29.66 -4.93
CA ASN A 248 4.24 30.11 -6.33
C ASN A 248 5.67 29.95 -6.82
N PHE A 249 5.83 29.57 -8.09
CA PHE A 249 7.15 29.45 -8.70
C PHE A 249 7.27 30.17 -10.05
N TYR A 250 8.49 30.58 -10.36
CA TYR A 250 8.85 31.13 -11.67
C TYR A 250 10.29 30.79 -12.07
N GLU A 251 10.45 30.25 -13.27
CA GLU A 251 11.71 30.25 -14.03
C GLU A 251 11.37 30.27 -15.52
N GLU A 252 12.12 31.02 -16.34
CA GLU A 252 11.72 31.32 -17.71
C GLU A 252 11.55 30.06 -18.58
N GLN A 253 12.51 29.14 -18.54
CA GLN A 253 12.45 27.91 -19.33
C GLN A 253 11.40 26.94 -18.76
N LEU A 254 11.40 26.76 -17.44
CA LEU A 254 10.44 25.90 -16.74
C LEU A 254 9.00 26.33 -17.00
N CYS A 255 8.70 27.63 -16.92
CA CYS A 255 7.35 28.15 -17.11
C CYS A 255 6.91 28.18 -18.59
N SER A 256 7.87 28.12 -19.52
CA SER A 256 7.61 28.04 -20.97
C SER A 256 7.21 26.66 -21.47
N LEU A 257 7.40 25.62 -20.65
CA LEU A 257 6.91 24.27 -20.94
C LEU A 257 5.37 24.23 -21.00
N GLU A 258 4.85 23.14 -21.58
CA GLU A 258 3.43 22.81 -21.43
C GLU A 258 3.07 22.75 -19.94
N GLU A 259 1.85 23.18 -19.59
CA GLU A 259 1.44 23.35 -18.20
C GLU A 259 1.68 22.11 -17.34
N ALA A 260 1.22 20.93 -17.78
CA ALA A 260 1.44 19.68 -17.05
C ALA A 260 2.92 19.33 -16.88
N GLN A 261 3.74 19.57 -17.90
CA GLN A 261 5.19 19.33 -17.87
C GLN A 261 5.91 20.29 -16.93
N SER A 262 5.48 21.56 -16.92
CA SER A 262 6.02 22.60 -16.05
C SER A 262 5.76 22.27 -14.58
N TYR A 263 4.51 21.90 -14.24
CA TYR A 263 4.18 21.46 -12.89
C TYR A 263 4.91 20.18 -12.51
N ASN A 264 4.92 19.15 -13.37
CA ASN A 264 5.61 17.90 -13.07
C ASN A 264 7.11 18.13 -12.80
N ALA A 265 7.80 18.88 -13.67
CA ALA A 265 9.21 19.20 -13.46
C ALA A 265 9.42 20.01 -12.17
N TYR A 266 8.56 20.99 -11.87
CA TYR A 266 8.66 21.75 -10.62
C TYR A 266 8.44 20.89 -9.38
N TYR A 267 7.43 20.00 -9.36
CA TYR A 267 7.17 19.11 -8.23
C TYR A 267 8.38 18.22 -7.93
N ILE A 268 8.98 17.61 -8.96
CA ILE A 268 10.20 16.81 -8.80
C ILE A 268 11.34 17.69 -8.24
N MET A 269 11.55 18.87 -8.80
CA MET A 269 12.58 19.80 -8.31
C MET A 269 12.35 20.21 -6.85
N MET A 270 11.10 20.50 -6.47
CA MET A 270 10.71 20.88 -5.12
C MET A 270 10.90 19.73 -4.14
N GLU A 271 10.47 18.51 -4.48
CA GLU A 271 10.62 17.33 -3.62
C GLU A 271 12.08 16.94 -3.42
N ILE A 272 12.93 17.08 -4.44
CA ILE A 272 14.37 16.90 -4.31
C ILE A 272 14.96 17.89 -3.28
N MET A 273 14.45 19.12 -3.21
CA MET A 273 14.96 20.13 -2.27
C MET A 273 14.36 19.98 -0.87
N LEU A 274 13.04 19.76 -0.76
CA LEU A 274 12.32 19.69 0.51
C LEU A 274 12.46 18.33 1.19
N GLY A 275 12.49 17.26 0.41
CA GLY A 275 12.20 15.91 0.85
C GLY A 275 10.72 15.58 0.69
N GLU A 276 10.41 14.30 0.54
CA GLU A 276 9.05 13.80 0.31
C GLU A 276 8.15 14.03 1.53
N GLY A 277 8.68 13.79 2.73
CA GLY A 277 7.92 13.94 3.98
C GLY A 277 7.44 15.37 4.23
N LEU A 278 8.33 16.35 4.15
CA LEU A 278 7.97 17.77 4.29
C LEU A 278 7.07 18.25 3.17
N SER A 279 7.31 17.80 1.93
CA SER A 279 6.46 18.12 0.79
C SER A 279 5.03 17.65 1.03
N TYR A 280 4.86 16.38 1.40
CA TYR A 280 3.56 15.79 1.70
C TYR A 280 2.85 16.51 2.86
N GLN A 281 3.58 16.85 3.92
CA GLN A 281 2.98 17.37 5.15
C GLN A 281 2.61 18.87 5.07
N TYR A 282 3.38 19.66 4.34
CA TYR A 282 3.33 21.12 4.44
C TYR A 282 3.06 21.85 3.12
N VAL A 283 3.07 21.20 1.97
CA VAL A 283 2.72 21.84 0.71
C VAL A 283 1.22 21.75 0.49
N GLY A 284 0.53 22.89 0.52
CA GLY A 284 -0.93 22.97 0.35
C GLY A 284 -1.34 23.14 -1.11
N SER A 285 -0.74 24.11 -1.79
CA SER A 285 -0.93 24.32 -3.23
C SER A 285 0.35 24.79 -3.89
N VAL A 286 0.46 24.53 -5.19
CA VAL A 286 1.54 25.02 -6.04
C VAL A 286 0.93 25.69 -7.27
N GLU A 287 1.31 26.93 -7.53
CA GLU A 287 0.86 27.69 -8.69
C GLU A 287 2.05 28.22 -9.51
N LYS A 288 1.95 28.07 -10.83
CA LYS A 288 2.91 28.65 -11.76
C LYS A 288 2.64 30.13 -11.96
N ALA A 289 3.66 30.99 -11.82
CA ALA A 289 3.52 32.41 -12.10
C ALA A 289 3.77 32.75 -13.58
N ASP A 290 3.09 33.78 -14.09
CA ASP A 290 3.24 34.28 -15.47
C ASP A 290 4.47 35.18 -15.66
N ALA A 291 5.05 35.69 -14.56
CA ALA A 291 6.14 36.64 -14.56
C ALA A 291 7.05 36.43 -13.33
N PRO A 292 8.28 36.98 -13.33
CA PRO A 292 9.16 36.93 -12.17
C PRO A 292 8.47 37.44 -10.90
N LEU A 293 8.68 36.72 -9.80
CA LEU A 293 8.08 36.98 -8.49
C LEU A 293 8.82 38.10 -7.75
N GLU A 294 8.07 39.11 -7.29
CA GLU A 294 8.60 40.17 -6.41
C GLU A 294 8.91 39.61 -5.00
N ASN A 295 10.06 39.98 -4.42
CA ASN A 295 10.51 39.52 -3.10
C ASN A 295 10.51 37.98 -2.93
N SER A 296 10.93 37.26 -3.97
CA SER A 296 11.05 35.80 -3.98
C SER A 296 12.34 35.30 -3.31
N MET A 297 12.26 34.10 -2.76
CA MET A 297 13.43 33.29 -2.38
C MET A 297 13.83 32.38 -3.56
N LYS A 298 14.98 31.72 -3.46
CA LYS A 298 15.36 30.65 -4.39
C LYS A 298 14.86 29.30 -3.90
N LEU A 299 14.62 28.37 -4.82
CA LEU A 299 14.09 27.05 -4.47
C LEU A 299 14.92 26.31 -3.39
N PRO A 300 16.27 26.32 -3.39
CA PRO A 300 17.06 25.69 -2.32
C PRO A 300 16.85 26.31 -0.93
N GLU A 301 16.32 27.53 -0.84
CA GLU A 301 16.03 28.21 0.43
C GLU A 301 14.66 27.81 1.01
N LEU A 302 13.81 27.14 0.22
CA LEU A 302 12.42 26.86 0.58
C LEU A 302 12.28 25.98 1.82
N LYS A 303 13.11 24.93 1.96
CA LYS A 303 13.10 24.04 3.13
C LYS A 303 13.42 24.80 4.42
N ALA A 304 14.46 25.63 4.40
CA ALA A 304 14.83 26.47 5.53
C ALA A 304 13.70 27.46 5.86
N TYR A 305 13.11 28.10 4.86
CA TYR A 305 11.99 29.01 5.05
C TYR A 305 10.78 28.35 5.71
N ILE A 306 10.36 27.17 5.23
CA ILE A 306 9.23 26.41 5.80
C ILE A 306 9.51 26.07 7.27
N THR A 307 10.66 25.47 7.55
CA THR A 307 11.00 25.02 8.90
C THR A 307 11.15 26.20 9.88
N ASP A 308 11.75 27.31 9.45
CA ASP A 308 11.87 28.50 10.30
C ASP A 308 10.52 29.20 10.52
N THR A 309 9.65 29.21 9.51
CA THR A 309 8.29 29.76 9.63
C THR A 309 7.45 28.94 10.62
N LEU A 310 7.50 27.60 10.54
CA LEU A 310 6.81 26.71 11.48
C LEU A 310 7.30 26.94 12.92
N LYS A 311 8.61 27.00 13.14
CA LYS A 311 9.19 27.31 14.46
C LYS A 311 8.75 28.67 14.98
N ALA A 312 8.68 29.68 14.11
CA ALA A 312 8.25 31.03 14.49
C ALA A 312 6.77 31.10 14.92
N HIS A 313 5.95 30.13 14.52
CA HIS A 313 4.56 29.96 14.93
C HIS A 313 4.38 28.88 16.02
N ASP A 314 5.46 28.52 16.70
CA ASP A 314 5.49 27.49 17.76
C ASP A 314 4.91 26.13 17.31
N LYS A 315 5.09 25.78 16.02
CA LYS A 315 4.68 24.49 15.47
C LYS A 315 5.82 23.47 15.57
N GLU A 316 5.46 22.25 15.95
CA GLU A 316 6.34 21.09 15.80
C GLU A 316 6.44 20.70 14.31
N ILE A 317 7.62 20.23 13.91
CA ILE A 317 7.91 19.86 12.52
C ILE A 317 7.93 18.34 12.43
N PHE A 318 7.10 17.81 11.55
CA PHE A 318 6.99 16.39 11.26
C PHE A 318 7.36 16.14 9.80
N ASP A 319 8.29 15.22 9.59
CA ASP A 319 8.63 14.69 8.27
C ASP A 319 8.03 13.30 8.02
N ASN A 320 7.58 12.61 9.07
CA ASN A 320 6.89 11.33 8.98
C ASN A 320 5.37 11.52 9.19
N PRO A 321 4.55 11.31 8.15
CA PRO A 321 3.10 11.45 8.23
C PRO A 321 2.43 10.59 9.33
N GLN A 322 3.05 9.47 9.72
CA GLN A 322 2.54 8.60 10.80
C GLN A 322 2.43 9.30 12.16
N GLN A 323 3.13 10.43 12.36
CA GLN A 323 3.16 11.18 13.61
C GLN A 323 2.05 12.22 13.70
N VAL A 324 1.33 12.50 12.61
CA VAL A 324 0.40 13.63 12.54
C VAL A 324 -1.03 13.13 12.52
N TYR A 325 -1.71 13.19 13.66
CA TYR A 325 -3.12 12.83 13.78
C TYR A 325 -4.03 14.03 13.47
N THR A 326 -4.94 13.85 12.52
CA THR A 326 -5.97 14.85 12.19
C THR A 326 -7.33 14.37 12.67
N GLY A 327 -8.08 15.26 13.33
CA GLY A 327 -9.46 14.99 13.76
C GLY A 327 -10.47 15.26 12.65
N TYR A 328 -11.53 14.46 12.59
CA TYR A 328 -12.65 14.63 11.67
C TYR A 328 -13.99 14.44 12.39
N ARG A 329 -15.06 14.97 11.78
CA ARG A 329 -16.43 14.86 12.28
C ARG A 329 -17.39 14.64 11.13
N PHE A 330 -18.38 13.78 11.35
CA PHE A 330 -19.45 13.49 10.41
C PHE A 330 -20.81 13.65 11.09
N GLU A 331 -21.82 13.87 10.26
CA GLU A 331 -23.22 13.68 10.65
C GLU A 331 -23.58 12.22 10.34
N PRO A 332 -23.94 11.40 11.35
CA PRO A 332 -24.28 10.00 11.15
C PRO A 332 -25.41 9.78 10.15
N GLN A 333 -25.34 8.68 9.41
CA GLN A 333 -26.30 8.31 8.37
C GLN A 333 -26.85 6.90 8.63
N GLU A 334 -28.13 6.68 8.33
CA GLU A 334 -28.68 5.32 8.26
C GLU A 334 -28.13 4.64 7.01
N SER A 335 -27.36 3.56 7.19
CA SER A 335 -26.75 2.78 6.13
C SER A 335 -26.61 1.33 6.55
N GLU A 336 -26.59 0.41 5.58
CA GLU A 336 -26.18 -0.99 5.80
C GLU A 336 -24.65 -1.11 5.83
N GLU A 337 -23.93 -0.13 5.26
CA GLU A 337 -22.48 -0.05 5.30
C GLU A 337 -21.95 0.26 6.71
N LEU A 338 -20.83 -0.36 7.07
CA LEU A 338 -20.16 -0.12 8.35
C LEU A 338 -19.66 1.33 8.45
N ARG A 339 -19.50 1.84 9.68
CA ARG A 339 -18.92 3.16 10.00
C ARG A 339 -19.69 4.40 9.52
N PHE A 340 -20.88 4.27 8.92
CA PHE A 340 -21.74 5.43 8.62
C PHE A 340 -22.44 5.99 9.88
N ASP A 341 -22.33 5.32 11.01
CA ASP A 341 -22.75 5.81 12.32
C ASP A 341 -21.71 6.73 13.00
N VAL A 342 -20.50 6.87 12.42
CA VAL A 342 -19.39 7.65 12.99
C VAL A 342 -19.77 9.11 13.17
N VAL A 343 -19.51 9.65 14.37
CA VAL A 343 -19.72 11.06 14.72
C VAL A 343 -18.41 11.84 14.68
N ALA A 344 -17.34 11.24 15.21
CA ALA A 344 -16.03 11.85 15.26
C ALA A 344 -14.93 10.79 15.28
N GLY A 345 -13.77 11.14 14.77
CA GLY A 345 -12.59 10.31 14.86
C GLY A 345 -11.30 11.11 14.69
N SER A 346 -10.20 10.40 14.75
CA SER A 346 -8.87 10.93 14.45
C SER A 346 -8.07 9.86 13.73
N SER A 347 -7.34 10.25 12.69
CA SER A 347 -6.47 9.36 11.95
C SER A 347 -5.22 10.09 11.51
N CYS A 348 -4.08 9.39 11.55
CA CYS A 348 -2.87 9.84 10.87
C CYS A 348 -2.92 9.60 9.36
N PHE A 349 -3.77 8.68 8.89
CA PHE A 349 -3.93 8.32 7.48
C PHE A 349 -5.28 8.79 6.90
N GLN A 350 -5.50 10.11 6.88
CA GLN A 350 -6.75 10.71 6.37
C GLN A 350 -7.15 10.26 4.95
N PRO A 351 -6.23 10.12 3.97
CA PRO A 351 -6.57 9.56 2.66
C PRO A 351 -7.29 8.20 2.71
N LEU A 352 -6.90 7.30 3.63
CA LEU A 352 -7.56 5.99 3.77
C LEU A 352 -9.01 6.14 4.26
N VAL A 353 -9.25 7.04 5.22
CA VAL A 353 -10.60 7.37 5.70
C VAL A 353 -11.44 7.96 4.57
N ALA A 354 -10.87 8.87 3.77
CA ALA A 354 -11.56 9.47 2.65
C ALA A 354 -11.92 8.44 1.57
N ASP A 355 -11.00 7.55 1.22
CA ASP A 355 -11.23 6.44 0.29
C ASP A 355 -12.41 5.58 0.72
N TYR A 356 -12.43 5.16 2.00
CA TYR A 356 -13.53 4.39 2.57
C TYR A 356 -14.88 5.07 2.37
N TYR A 357 -15.04 6.34 2.76
CA TYR A 357 -16.34 7.03 2.64
C TYR A 357 -16.72 7.40 1.21
N ASN A 358 -15.75 7.46 0.29
CA ASN A 358 -15.99 7.65 -1.13
C ASN A 358 -16.28 6.33 -1.88
N GLY A 359 -16.20 5.18 -1.21
CA GLY A 359 -16.33 3.86 -1.86
C GLY A 359 -15.16 3.51 -2.78
N SER A 360 -14.00 4.13 -2.56
CA SER A 360 -12.75 3.83 -3.28
C SER A 360 -11.98 2.74 -2.54
N GLU A 361 -11.51 1.73 -3.27
CA GLU A 361 -10.60 0.71 -2.75
C GLU A 361 -9.14 0.96 -3.15
N GLU A 362 -8.84 2.07 -3.81
CA GLU A 362 -7.52 2.31 -4.42
C GLU A 362 -6.38 2.21 -3.40
N LEU A 363 -6.47 2.94 -2.30
CA LEU A 363 -5.40 2.94 -1.29
C LEU A 363 -5.32 1.61 -0.53
N PHE A 364 -6.48 0.99 -0.27
CA PHE A 364 -6.56 -0.32 0.36
C PHE A 364 -5.86 -1.39 -0.51
N ASN A 365 -6.15 -1.43 -1.81
CA ASN A 365 -5.52 -2.36 -2.75
C ASN A 365 -4.01 -2.07 -2.92
N ARG A 366 -3.58 -0.80 -2.94
CA ARG A 366 -2.16 -0.42 -2.96
C ARG A 366 -1.40 -0.93 -1.72
N LEU A 367 -1.98 -0.84 -0.53
CA LEU A 367 -1.40 -1.43 0.69
C LEU A 367 -1.33 -2.96 0.59
N ASN A 368 -2.42 -3.59 0.13
CA ASN A 368 -2.51 -5.04 0.02
C ASN A 368 -1.48 -5.61 -0.96
N ARG A 369 -1.17 -4.94 -2.08
CA ARG A 369 -0.12 -5.35 -3.02
C ARG A 369 1.27 -5.54 -2.36
N PHE A 370 1.55 -4.81 -1.28
CA PHE A 370 2.77 -5.00 -0.48
C PHE A 370 2.69 -6.15 0.53
N GLY A 371 1.52 -6.76 0.70
CA GLY A 371 1.23 -7.74 1.76
C GLY A 371 0.81 -7.10 3.08
N ALA A 372 0.43 -5.82 3.08
CA ALA A 372 -0.05 -5.12 4.27
C ALA A 372 -1.57 -4.89 4.18
N GLN A 373 -2.29 -5.07 5.28
CA GLN A 373 -3.75 -5.07 5.31
C GLN A 373 -4.28 -3.93 6.17
N ALA A 374 -5.05 -3.01 5.58
CA ALA A 374 -5.77 -2.00 6.34
C ALA A 374 -7.08 -2.60 6.89
N VAL A 375 -7.27 -2.53 8.19
CA VAL A 375 -8.44 -3.09 8.89
C VAL A 375 -8.95 -2.11 9.93
N PHE A 376 -10.17 -2.35 10.44
CA PHE A 376 -10.62 -1.76 11.68
C PHE A 376 -11.21 -2.80 12.62
N ILE A 377 -10.94 -2.64 13.91
CA ILE A 377 -11.65 -3.34 14.99
C ILE A 377 -12.89 -2.53 15.31
N ALA A 378 -14.06 -3.17 15.32
CA ALA A 378 -15.30 -2.58 15.79
C ALA A 378 -15.72 -3.23 17.11
N PHE A 379 -16.13 -2.43 18.10
CA PHE A 379 -16.76 -2.93 19.30
C PHE A 379 -18.01 -2.11 19.65
N PRO A 380 -19.22 -2.73 19.55
CA PRO A 380 -20.46 -2.10 19.97
C PRO A 380 -20.47 -1.83 21.47
N TYR A 381 -21.17 -0.77 21.88
CA TYR A 381 -21.41 -0.44 23.28
C TYR A 381 -22.84 0.04 23.50
N GLU A 382 -23.36 -0.19 24.71
CA GLU A 382 -24.67 0.34 25.09
C GLU A 382 -24.58 1.85 25.35
N ASN A 383 -25.42 2.63 24.66
CA ASN A 383 -25.47 4.08 24.81
C ASN A 383 -26.81 4.52 25.44
N ASN A 384 -27.09 4.00 26.64
CA ASN A 384 -28.38 4.14 27.31
C ASN A 384 -28.41 5.32 28.30
N GLU A 385 -27.27 5.62 28.95
CA GLU A 385 -27.14 6.69 29.94
C GLU A 385 -26.21 7.80 29.47
N GLU A 386 -26.45 9.02 29.98
CA GLU A 386 -25.56 10.15 29.73
C GLU A 386 -24.14 9.84 30.24
N GLY A 387 -23.16 9.87 29.33
CA GLY A 387 -21.76 9.60 29.64
C GLY A 387 -21.28 8.20 29.23
N ASP A 388 -22.14 7.30 28.79
CA ASP A 388 -21.71 5.97 28.31
C ASP A 388 -20.82 6.06 27.08
N GLY A 389 -21.16 6.92 26.10
CA GLY A 389 -20.27 7.19 24.97
C GLY A 389 -18.90 7.73 25.38
N LYS A 390 -18.81 8.49 26.49
CA LYS A 390 -17.52 8.93 27.01
C LYS A 390 -16.73 7.77 27.61
N LYS A 391 -17.37 6.88 28.37
CA LYS A 391 -16.70 5.68 28.93
C LYS A 391 -16.18 4.77 27.82
N ALA A 392 -16.96 4.56 26.76
CA ALA A 392 -16.55 3.78 25.60
C ALA A 392 -15.36 4.42 24.87
N LEU A 393 -15.38 5.75 24.73
CA LEU A 393 -14.26 6.50 24.15
C LEU A 393 -12.98 6.43 25.03
N ASP A 394 -13.12 6.59 26.35
CA ASP A 394 -11.99 6.47 27.30
C ASP A 394 -11.39 5.05 27.23
N PHE A 395 -12.24 4.03 27.15
CA PHE A 395 -11.81 2.63 26.94
C PHE A 395 -11.12 2.42 25.59
N ARG A 396 -11.64 3.02 24.50
CA ARG A 396 -10.99 2.95 23.18
C ARG A 396 -9.54 3.41 23.25
N TYR A 397 -9.28 4.56 23.87
CA TYR A 397 -7.92 5.10 23.99
C TYR A 397 -7.00 4.18 24.82
N GLU A 398 -7.50 3.63 25.93
CA GLU A 398 -6.75 2.64 26.72
C GLU A 398 -6.40 1.40 25.89
N LEU A 399 -7.36 0.90 25.11
CA LEU A 399 -7.17 -0.26 24.25
C LEU A 399 -6.18 0.04 23.11
N GLU A 400 -6.25 1.21 22.49
CA GLU A 400 -5.33 1.68 21.44
C GLU A 400 -3.88 1.71 21.93
N ASP A 401 -3.65 2.27 23.13
CA ASP A 401 -2.33 2.34 23.76
C ASP A 401 -1.78 0.92 23.98
N ARG A 402 -2.58 0.04 24.60
CA ARG A 402 -2.16 -1.35 24.85
C ARG A 402 -1.94 -2.15 23.57
N LEU A 403 -2.82 -2.01 22.56
CA LEU A 403 -2.64 -2.68 21.27
C LEU A 403 -1.31 -2.27 20.62
N SER A 404 -1.01 -0.97 20.65
CA SER A 404 0.22 -0.42 20.08
C SER A 404 1.46 -0.93 20.81
N GLU A 405 1.47 -0.87 22.14
CA GLU A 405 2.64 -1.19 22.97
C GLU A 405 2.85 -2.70 23.18
N GLU A 406 1.79 -3.48 23.31
CA GLU A 406 1.87 -4.90 23.69
C GLU A 406 1.80 -5.84 22.49
N LEU A 407 1.07 -5.48 21.42
CA LEU A 407 0.83 -6.36 20.27
C LEU A 407 1.57 -5.90 19.01
N LEU A 408 1.34 -4.66 18.58
CA LEU A 408 1.81 -4.17 17.28
C LEU A 408 3.32 -3.91 17.28
N ALA A 409 3.82 -3.07 18.19
CA ALA A 409 5.22 -2.63 18.18
C ALA A 409 6.25 -3.74 18.52
N PRO A 410 6.06 -4.61 19.54
CA PRO A 410 7.11 -5.53 19.99
C PRO A 410 7.59 -6.51 18.92
N GLU A 411 6.66 -6.93 18.06
CA GLU A 411 6.95 -7.87 16.97
C GLU A 411 6.81 -7.25 15.59
N GLY A 412 6.44 -5.97 15.52
CA GLY A 412 6.27 -5.26 14.26
C GLY A 412 5.12 -5.84 13.43
N LEU A 413 3.98 -6.09 14.07
CA LEU A 413 2.80 -6.68 13.44
C LEU A 413 1.94 -5.66 12.69
N GLY A 414 2.14 -4.36 12.93
CA GLY A 414 1.39 -3.31 12.27
C GLY A 414 1.54 -1.95 12.94
N LEU A 415 0.63 -1.04 12.60
CA LEU A 415 0.53 0.32 13.10
C LEU A 415 -0.91 0.62 13.52
N LEU A 416 -1.05 1.39 14.60
CA LEU A 416 -2.28 2.11 14.90
C LEU A 416 -2.36 3.31 13.95
N LEU A 417 -3.45 3.43 13.20
CA LEU A 417 -3.72 4.57 12.33
C LEU A 417 -4.62 5.60 13.00
N GLY A 418 -5.44 5.16 13.95
CA GLY A 418 -6.36 6.01 14.70
C GLY A 418 -7.62 5.27 15.08
N GLY A 419 -8.73 6.00 15.16
CA GLY A 419 -10.01 5.40 15.51
C GLY A 419 -11.14 6.42 15.53
N ALA A 420 -12.35 5.89 15.69
CA ALA A 420 -13.57 6.66 15.61
C ALA A 420 -14.58 6.23 16.68
N VAL A 421 -15.50 7.15 17.01
CA VAL A 421 -16.68 6.88 17.82
C VAL A 421 -17.92 7.19 17.00
N GLY A 422 -18.79 6.20 16.89
CA GLY A 422 -20.11 6.31 16.31
C GLY A 422 -21.21 6.46 17.36
N THR A 423 -22.46 6.28 16.92
CA THR A 423 -23.62 6.44 17.81
C THR A 423 -23.80 5.27 18.80
N GLY A 424 -23.26 4.10 18.46
CA GLY A 424 -23.29 2.90 19.31
C GLY A 424 -22.10 1.96 19.12
N THR A 425 -21.09 2.35 18.34
CA THR A 425 -19.90 1.53 18.06
C THR A 425 -18.65 2.38 18.17
N CYS A 426 -17.58 1.81 18.72
CA CYS A 426 -16.24 2.38 18.64
C CYS A 426 -15.39 1.59 17.65
N TYR A 427 -14.48 2.29 16.99
CA TYR A 427 -13.63 1.77 15.94
C TYR A 427 -12.16 2.06 16.23
N ILE A 428 -11.29 1.08 16.01
CA ILE A 428 -9.83 1.22 16.08
C ILE A 428 -9.27 0.84 14.71
N ASP A 429 -8.57 1.77 14.08
CA ASP A 429 -8.10 1.67 12.70
C ASP A 429 -6.64 1.23 12.70
N LEU A 430 -6.33 0.13 12.00
CA LEU A 430 -5.01 -0.51 12.02
C LEU A 430 -4.50 -0.73 10.59
N LEU A 431 -3.17 -0.68 10.43
CA LEU A 431 -2.47 -1.23 9.27
C LEU A 431 -1.65 -2.43 9.72
N LEU A 432 -2.04 -3.62 9.34
CA LEU A 432 -1.36 -4.87 9.70
C LEU A 432 -0.28 -5.20 8.67
N PHE A 433 0.92 -5.52 9.13
CA PHE A 433 2.03 -6.01 8.30
C PHE A 433 2.08 -7.54 8.23
N ASP A 434 1.35 -8.21 9.13
CA ASP A 434 1.28 -9.66 9.27
C ASP A 434 -0.05 -10.04 9.92
N GLU A 435 -1.12 -10.05 9.13
CA GLU A 435 -2.47 -10.31 9.62
C GLU A 435 -2.61 -11.70 10.29
N PRO A 436 -2.12 -12.82 9.72
CA PRO A 436 -2.23 -14.11 10.40
C PRO A 436 -1.56 -14.12 11.78
N ALA A 437 -0.35 -13.55 11.90
CA ALA A 437 0.35 -13.47 13.18
C ALA A 437 -0.33 -12.51 14.18
N PHE A 438 -0.99 -11.46 13.68
CA PHE A 438 -1.83 -10.59 14.50
C PHE A 438 -3.04 -11.34 15.04
N MET A 439 -3.73 -12.10 14.19
CA MET A 439 -4.94 -12.86 14.56
C MET A 439 -4.68 -13.89 15.66
N GLU A 440 -3.52 -14.55 15.64
CA GLU A 440 -3.11 -15.48 16.71
C GLU A 440 -3.02 -14.83 18.10
N LYS A 441 -2.79 -13.51 18.16
CA LYS A 441 -2.54 -12.77 19.41
C LYS A 441 -3.67 -11.88 19.86
N ILE A 442 -4.37 -11.27 18.93
CA ILE A 442 -5.47 -10.35 19.26
C ILE A 442 -6.60 -11.10 19.98
N VAL A 443 -6.86 -12.35 19.59
CA VAL A 443 -7.92 -13.17 20.19
C VAL A 443 -7.71 -13.41 21.69
N PRO A 444 -6.59 -13.96 22.17
CA PRO A 444 -6.38 -14.11 23.62
C PRO A 444 -6.25 -12.76 24.33
N PHE A 445 -5.73 -11.72 23.68
CA PHE A 445 -5.59 -10.39 24.25
C PHE A 445 -6.95 -9.74 24.57
N LEU A 446 -7.92 -9.82 23.66
CA LEU A 446 -9.23 -9.21 23.85
C LEU A 446 -10.11 -9.94 24.86
N LYS A 447 -9.80 -11.20 25.21
CA LYS A 447 -10.51 -11.95 26.26
C LYS A 447 -10.38 -11.33 27.66
N ASP A 448 -9.43 -10.40 27.86
CA ASP A 448 -9.33 -9.59 29.08
C ASP A 448 -10.52 -8.61 29.23
N TYR A 449 -11.32 -8.44 28.18
CA TYR A 449 -12.44 -7.49 28.11
C TYR A 449 -13.77 -8.18 27.78
N PRO A 450 -14.24 -9.12 28.63
CA PRO A 450 -15.44 -9.92 28.36
C PRO A 450 -16.73 -9.10 28.27
N GLN A 451 -16.73 -7.86 28.74
CA GLN A 451 -17.87 -6.94 28.65
C GLN A 451 -18.08 -6.37 27.23
N TYR A 452 -17.11 -6.52 26.33
CA TYR A 452 -17.20 -6.05 24.95
C TYR A 452 -17.19 -7.22 23.97
N ARG A 453 -17.91 -7.04 22.86
CA ARG A 453 -17.82 -7.92 21.70
C ARG A 453 -16.97 -7.22 20.65
N PHE A 454 -15.95 -7.90 20.16
CA PHE A 454 -15.04 -7.33 19.17
C PHE A 454 -15.17 -8.04 17.83
N TYR A 455 -15.08 -7.22 16.81
CA TYR A 455 -15.17 -7.63 15.43
C TYR A 455 -14.04 -7.01 14.63
N LEU A 456 -13.65 -7.65 13.53
CA LEU A 456 -12.67 -7.15 12.59
C LEU A 456 -13.32 -7.07 11.21
N SER A 457 -13.01 -6.01 10.48
CA SER A 457 -13.36 -5.84 9.07
C SER A 457 -12.20 -5.22 8.34
N ASP A 458 -12.09 -5.54 7.06
CA ASP A 458 -11.26 -4.78 6.13
C ASP A 458 -11.69 -3.32 6.09
N PHE A 459 -10.73 -2.42 5.86
CA PHE A 459 -10.98 -0.99 5.73
C PHE A 459 -11.48 -0.65 4.30
N ARG A 460 -12.58 -1.26 3.89
CA ARG A 460 -13.29 -0.97 2.63
C ARG A 460 -14.80 -1.22 2.81
N GLN A 461 -15.61 -0.59 1.96
CA GLN A 461 -17.06 -0.84 1.93
C GLN A 461 -17.36 -2.27 1.45
N GLY A 462 -18.57 -2.76 1.73
CA GLY A 462 -19.00 -4.09 1.29
C GLY A 462 -18.27 -5.27 1.95
N SER A 463 -17.45 -5.02 2.98
CA SER A 463 -16.73 -6.07 3.71
C SER A 463 -17.55 -6.66 4.86
N ASP A 464 -17.31 -7.95 5.11
CA ASP A 464 -17.95 -8.67 6.20
C ASP A 464 -17.36 -8.31 7.57
N LEU A 465 -18.23 -8.32 8.58
CA LEU A 465 -17.85 -8.12 9.97
C LEU A 465 -17.54 -9.48 10.62
N CYS A 466 -16.26 -9.82 10.75
CA CYS A 466 -15.81 -11.07 11.34
C CYS A 466 -15.72 -10.97 12.86
N ARG A 467 -16.41 -11.85 13.59
CA ARG A 467 -16.35 -11.90 15.06
C ARG A 467 -15.00 -12.48 15.50
N LEU A 468 -14.25 -11.76 16.36
CA LEU A 468 -12.90 -12.18 16.77
C LEU A 468 -12.89 -13.40 17.70
N TYR A 469 -13.91 -13.54 18.56
CA TYR A 469 -14.10 -14.73 19.39
C TYR A 469 -15.54 -14.84 19.92
N GLU A 470 -15.94 -16.07 20.24
CA GLU A 470 -17.16 -16.40 20.97
C GLU A 470 -16.88 -16.43 22.48
N THR A 471 -17.85 -16.00 23.27
CA THR A 471 -17.85 -16.11 24.74
C THR A 471 -18.82 -17.21 25.19
N GLU A 472 -18.57 -17.85 26.33
CA GLU A 472 -19.42 -18.95 26.85
C GLU A 472 -20.91 -18.58 27.00
N ASP A 473 -21.25 -17.29 27.16
CA ASP A 473 -22.63 -16.83 27.26
C ASP A 473 -23.38 -16.83 25.90
N ASP A 474 -22.69 -16.89 24.76
CA ASP A 474 -23.32 -16.89 23.43
C ASP A 474 -23.98 -18.25 23.08
N GLU A 475 -23.59 -19.35 23.74
CA GLU A 475 -24.24 -20.67 23.55
C GLU A 475 -25.66 -20.75 24.17
N THR A 476 -26.12 -19.70 24.85
CA THR A 476 -27.43 -19.70 25.54
C THR A 476 -28.53 -18.92 24.82
N GLU A 477 -28.24 -18.32 23.66
CA GLU A 477 -29.21 -17.57 22.84
C GLU A 477 -29.57 -18.24 21.49
N GLU A 478 -29.41 -19.56 21.35
CA GLU A 478 -30.00 -20.34 20.23
C GLU A 478 -31.48 -20.71 20.42
#